data_AF-A0A6A7FP67-F1
#
_entry.id   AF-A0A6A7FP67-F1
#
_cell.length_a   1.000
_cell.length_b   1.000
_cell.length_c   1.000
_cell.angle_alpha   90.00
_cell.angle_beta   90.00
_cell.angle_gamma   90.00
#
_symmetry.space_group_name_H-M   'P 1'
#
loop_
_entity.id
_entity.type
_entity.pdbx_description
1 polymer ?
#
loop_
_entity_poly.entity_id
_entity_poly.type
_entity_poly.pdbx_seq_one_letter_code
_entity_poly.pdbx_strand_id
1 'polypeptide(L)'
;AIKKNCTGKNYDEFPTPFKIFIANQFKTIDVNGDGIVGIDEYRLDVITRAAFTNIKEIDDAYNALLSDDDKKADGISLTRYQELYAQFISNPDEKCNAVYLFGPLTVVT
;
A
#
# COMPACT_ATOMS: atom_id res chain seq x y z
N ALA A 1 -0.93 8.76 18.03
CA ALA A 1 -0.27 9.73 17.13
C ALA A 1 -0.99 9.85 15.78
N ILE A 2 -1.18 8.75 15.04
CA ILE A 2 -1.85 8.74 13.71
C ILE A 2 -3.24 9.40 13.75
N LYS A 3 -4.13 8.95 14.65
CA LYS A 3 -5.50 9.50 14.80
C LYS A 3 -5.57 11.02 15.01
N LYS A 4 -4.54 11.62 15.65
CA LYS A 4 -4.49 13.06 15.93
C LYS A 4 -3.92 13.86 14.76
N ASN A 5 -2.99 13.28 14.01
CA ASN A 5 -2.15 14.01 13.07
C ASN A 5 -2.44 13.71 11.60
N CYS A 6 -3.12 12.59 11.30
CA CYS A 6 -3.27 12.07 9.93
C CYS A 6 -4.74 11.88 9.51
N THR A 7 -5.69 11.67 10.44
CA THR A 7 -7.10 11.42 10.10
C THR A 7 -7.70 12.53 9.24
N GLY A 8 -8.33 12.16 8.12
CA GLY A 8 -8.96 13.08 7.17
C GLY A 8 -7.98 13.94 6.36
N LYS A 9 -6.67 13.66 6.42
CA LYS A 9 -5.64 14.39 5.70
C LYS A 9 -5.09 13.61 4.52
N ASN A 10 -4.68 14.35 3.50
CA ASN A 10 -3.90 13.83 2.39
C ASN A 10 -2.42 13.68 2.79
N TYR A 11 -1.67 12.89 2.02
CA TYR A 11 -0.25 12.65 2.25
C TYR A 11 0.54 13.97 2.41
N ASP A 12 0.23 14.98 1.60
CA ASP A 12 0.94 16.27 1.63
C ASP A 12 0.82 17.03 2.95
N GLU A 13 -0.20 16.74 3.76
CA GLU A 13 -0.44 17.37 5.04
C GLU A 13 0.16 16.57 6.21
N PHE A 14 0.80 15.43 5.93
CA PHE A 14 1.43 14.61 6.95
C PHE A 14 2.72 15.25 7.47
N PRO A 15 3.07 15.03 8.75
CA PRO A 15 4.36 15.46 9.29
C PRO A 15 5.54 14.86 8.52
N THR A 16 6.61 15.63 8.33
CA THR A 16 7.82 15.20 7.60
C THR A 16 8.35 13.81 8.02
N PRO A 17 8.42 13.46 9.31
CA PRO A 17 8.89 12.12 9.71
C PRO A 17 8.03 10.98 9.15
N PHE A 18 6.71 11.16 9.05
CA PHE A 18 5.82 10.16 8.45
C PHE A 18 6.03 10.06 6.95
N LYS A 19 6.22 11.21 6.26
CA LYS A 19 6.55 11.22 4.83
C LYS A 19 7.82 10.44 4.53
N ILE A 20 8.88 10.67 5.32
CA ILE A 20 10.16 9.97 5.22
C ILE A 20 9.96 8.47 5.48
N PHE A 21 9.22 8.11 6.53
CA PHE A 21 8.93 6.73 6.85
C PHE A 21 8.24 6.00 5.68
N ILE A 22 7.16 6.58 5.13
CA ILE A 22 6.42 6.00 4.01
C ILE A 22 7.31 5.85 2.77
N ALA A 23 8.12 6.85 2.45
CA ALA A 23 9.04 6.79 1.32
C ALA A 23 10.13 5.71 1.51
N ASN A 24 10.59 5.49 2.74
CA ASN A 24 11.55 4.42 3.03
C ASN A 24 10.88 3.03 2.96
N GLN A 25 9.62 2.89 3.39
CA GLN A 25 8.88 1.64 3.23
C GLN A 25 8.73 1.26 1.75
N PHE A 26 8.45 2.23 0.87
CA PHE A 26 8.41 1.98 -0.57
C PHE A 26 9.74 1.41 -1.08
N LYS A 27 10.87 2.01 -0.71
CA LYS A 27 12.21 1.55 -1.11
C LYS A 27 12.57 0.15 -0.61
N THR A 28 11.94 -0.33 0.46
CA THR A 28 12.15 -1.71 0.92
C THR A 28 11.35 -2.73 0.10
N ILE A 29 10.32 -2.29 -0.61
CA ILE A 29 9.44 -3.13 -1.43
C ILE A 29 9.90 -3.14 -2.89
N ASP A 30 10.29 -1.97 -3.41
CA ASP A 30 10.91 -1.77 -4.73
C ASP A 30 12.34 -2.34 -4.71
N VAL A 31 12.44 -3.67 -4.83
CA VAL A 31 13.69 -4.44 -4.72
C VAL A 31 14.51 -4.30 -5.99
N ASN A 32 13.85 -4.17 -7.15
CA ASN A 32 14.54 -4.01 -8.43
C ASN A 32 15.00 -2.55 -8.67
N GLY A 33 14.44 -1.56 -7.95
CA GLY A 33 14.81 -0.16 -8.00
C GLY A 33 14.31 0.60 -9.22
N ASP A 34 13.26 0.11 -9.89
CA ASP A 34 12.67 0.75 -11.07
C ASP A 34 11.67 1.87 -10.72
N GLY A 35 11.33 2.02 -9.44
CA GLY A 35 10.40 3.03 -8.95
C GLY A 35 8.92 2.62 -9.08
N ILE A 36 8.63 1.35 -9.38
CA ILE A 36 7.29 0.79 -9.55
C ILE A 36 7.19 -0.52 -8.77
N VAL A 37 6.25 -0.58 -7.82
CA VAL A 37 5.94 -1.83 -7.13
C VAL A 37 5.05 -2.70 -8.00
N GLY A 38 5.67 -3.71 -8.60
CA GLY A 38 5.01 -4.75 -9.39
C GLY A 38 4.39 -5.86 -8.53
N ILE A 39 3.70 -6.81 -9.19
CA ILE A 39 3.01 -7.91 -8.48
C ILE A 39 3.98 -8.82 -7.69
N ASP A 40 5.19 -9.06 -8.21
CA ASP A 40 6.16 -9.94 -7.56
C ASP A 40 6.73 -9.32 -6.27
N GLU A 41 6.96 -8.02 -6.28
CA GLU A 41 7.42 -7.27 -5.11
C GLU A 41 6.33 -7.14 -4.06
N TYR A 42 5.09 -6.89 -4.48
CA TYR A 42 3.94 -6.92 -3.59
C TYR A 42 3.76 -8.30 -2.95
N ARG A 43 3.89 -9.39 -3.72
CA ARG A 43 3.86 -10.75 -3.15
C ARG A 43 4.94 -10.95 -2.10
N LEU A 44 6.18 -10.56 -2.42
CA LEU A 44 7.30 -10.69 -1.49
C LEU A 44 7.04 -9.92 -0.19
N ASP A 45 6.58 -8.67 -0.27
CA ASP A 45 6.26 -7.85 0.90
C ASP A 45 5.15 -8.48 1.76
N VAL A 46 4.05 -8.92 1.14
CA VAL A 46 2.91 -9.51 1.84
C VAL A 46 3.28 -10.84 2.50
N ILE A 47 4.02 -11.70 1.82
CA ILE A 47 4.51 -12.98 2.38
C ILE A 47 5.44 -12.71 3.57
N THR A 48 6.38 -11.77 3.44
CA THR A 48 7.38 -11.51 4.49
C THR A 48 6.79 -10.81 5.70
N ARG A 49 5.79 -9.93 5.53
CA ARG A 49 5.18 -9.17 6.63
C ARG A 49 4.07 -9.90 7.36
N ALA A 50 3.21 -10.60 6.62
CA ALA A 50 1.95 -11.12 7.16
C ALA A 50 1.78 -12.64 6.97
N ALA A 51 2.81 -13.33 6.45
CA ALA A 51 2.85 -14.78 6.31
C ALA A 51 1.67 -15.38 5.50
N PHE A 52 1.08 -14.60 4.61
CA PHE A 52 0.11 -15.12 3.64
C PHE A 52 0.82 -16.08 2.69
N THR A 53 0.29 -17.28 2.52
CA THR A 53 0.88 -18.30 1.64
C THR A 53 0.06 -18.58 0.39
N ASN A 54 -1.18 -18.07 0.31
CA ASN A 54 -2.02 -18.26 -0.87
C ASN A 54 -1.74 -17.16 -1.90
N ILE A 55 -0.92 -17.49 -2.90
CA ILE A 55 -0.55 -16.55 -3.97
C ILE A 55 -1.78 -16.02 -4.71
N LYS A 56 -2.82 -16.83 -4.92
CA LYS A 56 -4.02 -16.36 -5.62
C LYS A 56 -4.72 -15.25 -4.84
N GLU A 57 -4.84 -15.39 -3.52
CA GLU A 57 -5.47 -14.35 -2.69
C GLU A 57 -4.64 -13.06 -2.69
N ILE A 58 -3.31 -13.18 -2.69
CA ILE A 58 -2.41 -12.03 -2.80
C ILE A 58 -2.58 -11.34 -4.15
N ASP A 59 -2.67 -12.10 -5.25
CA ASP A 59 -2.90 -11.55 -6.58
C ASP A 59 -4.26 -10.86 -6.69
N ASP A 60 -5.30 -11.47 -6.12
CA ASP A 60 -6.64 -10.87 -6.08
C ASP A 60 -6.62 -9.55 -5.29
N ALA A 61 -5.91 -9.51 -4.15
CA ALA A 61 -5.73 -8.30 -3.36
C ALA A 61 -4.95 -7.21 -4.11
N TYR A 62 -3.88 -7.57 -4.81
CA TYR A 62 -3.12 -6.64 -5.64
C TYR A 62 -4.01 -6.05 -6.75
N ASN A 63 -4.76 -6.89 -7.45
CA ASN A 63 -5.69 -6.43 -8.49
C ASN A 63 -6.80 -5.52 -7.94
N ALA A 64 -7.26 -5.76 -6.71
CA ALA A 64 -8.22 -4.90 -6.01
C ALA A 64 -7.59 -3.59 -5.51
N LEU A 65 -6.28 -3.56 -5.26
CA LEU A 65 -5.51 -2.38 -4.89
C LEU A 65 -5.29 -1.44 -6.08
N LEU A 66 -5.06 -1.97 -7.28
CA LEU A 66 -4.75 -1.16 -8.46
C LEU A 66 -5.95 -0.36 -8.97
N SER A 67 -5.71 0.93 -9.26
CA SER A 67 -6.57 1.72 -10.14
C SER A 67 -6.30 1.40 -11.62
N ASP A 68 -7.13 1.91 -12.52
CA ASP A 68 -6.93 1.73 -13.97
C ASP A 68 -5.63 2.38 -14.47
N ASP A 69 -5.18 3.45 -13.83
CA ASP A 69 -3.91 4.10 -14.20
C ASP A 69 -2.70 3.33 -13.67
N ASP A 70 -2.81 2.72 -12.49
CA ASP A 70 -1.77 1.84 -11.96
C ASP A 70 -1.58 0.61 -12.86
N LYS A 71 -2.67 0.04 -13.39
CA LYS A 71 -2.62 -1.07 -14.36
C LYS A 71 -1.94 -0.66 -15.67
N LYS A 72 -2.13 0.57 -16.14
CA LYS A 72 -1.45 1.09 -17.35
C LYS A 72 0.04 1.35 -17.10
N ALA A 73 0.39 1.71 -15.87
CA ALA A 73 1.76 1.93 -15.43
C ALA A 73 2.49 0.63 -15.04
N ASP A 74 1.81 -0.52 -15.14
CA ASP A 74 2.31 -1.85 -14.75
C ASP A 74 2.68 -1.95 -13.25
N GLY A 75 2.03 -1.13 -12.41
CA GLY A 75 2.19 -1.20 -10.96
C GLY A 75 2.01 0.13 -10.23
N ILE A 76 2.53 0.18 -9.00
CA ILE A 76 2.31 1.29 -8.07
C ILE A 76 3.59 2.12 -7.97
N SER A 77 3.54 3.36 -8.46
CA SER A 77 4.62 4.33 -8.27
C SER A 77 4.75 4.81 -6.82
N LEU A 78 5.88 5.43 -6.47
CA LEU A 78 6.08 6.03 -5.16
C LEU A 78 4.96 7.02 -4.78
N THR A 79 4.56 7.91 -5.69
CA THR A 79 3.48 8.88 -5.43
C THR A 79 2.16 8.16 -5.12
N ARG A 80 1.84 7.13 -5.91
CA ARG A 80 0.65 6.32 -5.67
C ARG A 80 0.70 5.59 -4.34
N TYR A 81 1.84 5.00 -4.01
CA TYR A 81 2.04 4.32 -2.73
C TYR A 81 1.83 5.27 -1.54
N GLN A 82 2.32 6.51 -1.64
CA GLN A 82 2.14 7.54 -0.62
C GLN A 82 0.66 7.89 -0.39
N GLU A 83 -0.12 8.00 -1.47
CA GLU A 83 -1.57 8.21 -1.40
C GLU A 83 -2.30 7.03 -0.76
N LEU A 84 -2.01 5.81 -1.23
CA LEU A 84 -2.62 4.59 -0.70
C LEU A 84 -2.31 4.42 0.78
N TYR A 85 -1.06 4.65 1.19
CA TYR A 85 -0.67 4.58 2.60
C TYR A 85 -1.42 5.63 3.42
N ALA A 86 -1.51 6.86 2.94
CA ALA A 86 -2.25 7.92 3.61
C ALA A 86 -3.72 7.52 3.80
N GLN A 87 -4.38 7.05 2.74
CA GLN A 87 -5.75 6.56 2.79
C GLN A 87 -5.92 5.42 3.79
N PHE A 88 -5.03 4.42 3.78
CA PHE A 88 -5.10 3.29 4.70
C PHE A 88 -5.09 3.72 6.18
N ILE A 89 -4.28 4.73 6.54
CA ILE A 89 -4.17 5.15 7.95
C ILE A 89 -5.11 6.30 8.35
N SER A 90 -5.68 7.03 7.38
CA SER A 90 -6.47 8.25 7.63
C SER A 90 -7.94 8.16 7.26
N ASN A 91 -8.31 7.24 6.36
CA ASN A 91 -9.67 7.12 5.85
C ASN A 91 -10.46 6.11 6.70
N PRO A 92 -11.58 6.53 7.33
CA PRO A 92 -12.45 5.60 8.05
C PRO A 92 -13.30 4.72 7.11
N ASP A 93 -13.34 5.00 5.81
CA ASP A 93 -14.08 4.19 4.84
C ASP A 93 -13.29 2.94 4.42
N GLU A 94 -13.77 1.78 4.88
CA GLU A 94 -13.21 0.46 4.56
C GLU A 94 -13.50 0.02 3.10
N LYS A 95 -14.24 0.80 2.32
CA LYS A 95 -14.51 0.50 0.90
C LYS A 95 -13.41 0.98 -0.04
N CYS A 96 -12.46 1.81 0.43
CA CYS A 96 -11.38 2.27 -0.42
C CYS A 96 -10.42 1.12 -0.76
N ASN A 97 -9.83 1.13 -1.95
CA ASN A 97 -8.88 0.12 -2.41
C ASN A 97 -7.62 0.02 -1.52
N ALA A 98 -7.28 1.10 -0.80
CA ALA A 98 -6.14 1.14 0.09
C ALA A 98 -6.16 0.06 1.18
N VAL A 99 -7.32 -0.52 1.53
CA VAL A 99 -7.42 -1.63 2.50
C VAL A 99 -6.59 -2.85 2.10
N TYR A 100 -6.30 -3.02 0.80
CA TYR A 100 -5.47 -4.10 0.28
C TYR A 100 -3.97 -3.77 0.25
N LEU A 101 -3.52 -2.62 0.77
CA LEU A 101 -2.11 -2.20 0.69
C LEU A 101 -1.15 -3.18 1.37
N PHE A 102 -1.59 -3.90 2.39
CA PHE A 102 -0.78 -4.85 3.17
C PHE A 102 -1.21 -6.31 3.00
N GLY A 103 -1.94 -6.62 1.94
CA GLY A 103 -2.35 -7.98 1.60
C GLY A 103 -3.87 -8.20 1.62
N PRO A 104 -4.28 -9.48 1.53
CA PRO A 104 -5.68 -9.88 1.58
C PRO A 104 -6.36 -9.51 2.89
N LEU A 105 -7.66 -9.23 2.84
CA LEU A 105 -8.48 -9.00 4.03
C LEU A 105 -8.90 -10.34 4.63
N THR A 106 -8.34 -10.67 5.79
CA THR A 106 -8.83 -11.79 6.60
C THR A 106 -9.80 -11.28 7.64
N VAL A 107 -11.00 -11.86 7.68
CA VAL A 107 -11.86 -11.69 8.85
C VAL A 107 -11.20 -12.44 10.01
N VAL A 108 -10.79 -11.70 11.04
CA VAL A 108 -10.39 -12.32 12.31
C VAL A 108 -11.70 -12.75 13.00
N THR A 109 -12.12 -13.98 12.76
CA THR A 109 -13.18 -14.65 13.53
C THR A 109 -12.69 -15.09 14.89
#